data_AF-A0A8C9FVJ9-F1
#
_entry.id   AF-A0A8C9FVJ9-F1
#
_cell.length_a   1.000
_cell.length_b   1.000
_cell.length_c   1.000
_cell.angle_alpha   90.00
_cell.angle_beta   90.00
_cell.angle_gamma   90.00
#
_symmetry.space_group_name_H-M   'P 1'
#
loop_
_entity.id
_entity.type
_entity.pdbx_description
1 polymer ?
#
loop_
_entity_poly.entity_id
_entity_poly.type
_entity_poly.pdbx_seq_one_letter_code
_entity_poly.pdbx_strand_id
1 'polypeptide(L)' 'MGGTAAEADRTLFVGNLDPKVTEELIFELFHQVVVAARRALYSVG' A
#
# COMPACT_ATOMS: atom_id res chain seq x y z
N MET A 1 12.55 -6.66 -26.25
CA MET A 1 11.49 -6.80 -25.23
C MET A 1 12.17 -6.56 -23.89
N GLY A 2 12.28 -5.30 -23.46
CA GLY A 2 13.03 -4.91 -22.27
C GLY A 2 12.15 -5.09 -21.04
N GLY A 3 12.39 -6.15 -20.26
CA GLY A 3 11.80 -6.31 -18.94
C GLY A 3 12.33 -5.20 -18.05
N THR A 4 11.46 -4.25 -17.69
CA THR A 4 11.71 -3.26 -16.66
C THR A 4 12.13 -3.98 -15.37
N ALA A 5 13.10 -3.43 -14.66
CA ALA A 5 13.67 -3.98 -13.43
C ALA A 5 12.57 -4.64 -12.57
N ALA A 6 12.82 -5.91 -12.22
CA ALA A 6 11.94 -6.81 -11.48
C ALA A 6 10.83 -6.10 -10.71
N GLU A 7 9.57 -6.32 -11.10
CA GLU A 7 8.46 -6.16 -10.18
C GLU A 7 8.74 -7.09 -9.00
N ALA A 8 9.39 -6.57 -7.97
CA ALA A 8 9.53 -7.27 -6.72
C ALA A 8 8.11 -7.57 -6.22
N ASP A 9 7.86 -8.81 -5.80
CA ASP A 9 6.61 -9.18 -5.14
C ASP A 9 6.35 -8.18 -3.99
N ARG A 10 5.33 -7.34 -4.14
CA ARG A 10 4.96 -6.31 -3.16
C ARG A 10 3.96 -6.85 -2.14
N THR A 11 4.22 -8.06 -1.65
CA THR A 11 3.36 -8.75 -0.67
C THR A 11 3.85 -8.47 0.74
N LEU A 12 2.95 -8.08 1.64
CA LEU A 12 3.24 -7.83 3.04
C LEU A 12 2.46 -8.81 3.92
N PHE A 13 3.13 -9.42 4.90
CA PHE A 13 2.49 -10.23 5.94
C PHE A 13 2.38 -9.41 7.22
N VAL A 14 1.16 -9.28 7.74
CA VAL A 14 0.88 -8.50 8.95
C VAL A 14 0.29 -9.44 10.01
N GLY A 15 0.92 -9.48 11.18
CA GLY A 15 0.46 -10.26 12.35
C GLY A 15 0.21 -9.37 13.56
N ASN A 16 -0.14 -10.00 14.69
CA ASN A 16 -0.45 -9.29 15.95
C ASN A 16 -1.52 -8.19 15.78
N LEU A 17 -2.48 -8.43 14.90
CA LEU A 17 -3.63 -7.54 14.73
C LEU A 17 -4.54 -7.66 15.95
N ASP A 18 -5.12 -6.54 16.36
CA ASP A 18 -6.18 -6.55 17.36
C ASP A 18 -7.36 -7.39 16.81
N PRO A 19 -8.01 -8.25 17.62
CA PRO A 19 -9.11 -9.11 17.18
C PRO A 19 -10.31 -8.35 16.56
N LYS A 20 -10.41 -7.04 16.78
CA LYS A 20 -11.45 -6.18 16.21
C LYS A 20 -11.12 -5.67 14.81
N VAL A 21 -9.90 -5.86 14.31
CA VAL A 21 -9.50 -5.46 12.96
C VAL A 21 -10.20 -6.35 11.94
N THR A 22 -10.86 -5.74 10.96
CA THR A 22 -11.53 -6.44 9.87
C THR A 22 -10.78 -6.28 8.54
N GLU A 23 -11.10 -7.12 7.56
CA GLU A 23 -10.51 -7.05 6.22
C GLU A 23 -10.81 -5.72 5.54
N GLU A 24 -12.03 -5.19 5.70
CA GLU A 24 -12.45 -3.91 5.15
C GLU A 24 -11.63 -2.75 5.72
N LEU A 25 -11.36 -2.77 7.03
CA LEU A 25 -10.52 -1.76 7.68
C LEU A 25 -9.08 -1.79 7.14
N ILE A 26 -8.52 -2.99 6.95
CA ILE A 26 -7.19 -3.16 6.35
C ILE A 26 -7.19 -2.62 4.92
N PHE A 27 -8.19 -2.98 4.12
CA PHE A 27 -8.31 -2.53 2.74
C PHE A 27 -8.37 -1.00 2.64
N GLU A 28 -9.22 -0.35 3.44
CA GLU A 28 -9.34 1.11 3.47
C GLU A 28 -8.02 1.79 3.86
N LEU A 29 -7.31 1.27 4.87
CA LEU A 29 -6.02 1.82 5.30
C LEU A 29 -4.98 1.78 4.17
N PHE A 30 -4.80 0.62 3.54
CA PHE A 30 -3.82 0.49 2.46
C PHE A 30 -4.22 1.25 1.19
N HIS A 31 -5.52 1.43 0.94
CA HIS A 31 -6.00 2.28 -0.15
C HIS A 31 -5.69 3.77 0.10
N GLN A 32 -5.87 4.26 1.32
CA GLN A 32 -5.58 5.65 1.69
C GLN A 32 -4.09 5.99 1.60
N VAL A 33 -3.19 5.08 2.01
CA VAL A 33 -1.73 5.29 1.97
C VAL A 33 -1.24 5.51 0.54
N VAL A 34 -1.77 4.77 -0.43
CA VAL A 34 -1.40 4.93 -1.85
C VAL A 34 -1.84 6.29 -2.40
N VAL A 35 -3.04 6.77 -2.02
CA VAL A 35 -3.56 8.07 -2.48
C VAL A 35 -2.81 9.24 -1.83
N ALA A 36 -2.53 9.15 -0.53
CA ALA A 36 -1.78 10.18 0.20
C ALA A 36 -0.33 10.30 -0.30
N ALA A 37 0.35 9.17 -0.55
CA ALA A 37 1.70 9.16 -1.10
C ALA A 37 1.77 9.85 -2.47
N ARG A 38 0.79 9.61 -3.36
CA ARG A 38 0.70 10.31 -4.65
C ARG A 38 0.54 11.82 -4.46
N ARG A 39 -0.36 12.27 -3.58
CA ARG A 39 -0.59 13.71 -3.35
C ARG A 39 0.66 14.40 -2.82
N ALA A 40 1.38 13.79 -1.89
CA ALA A 40 2.62 14.35 -1.36
C ALA A 40 3.67 14.50 -2.48
N LEU A 41 3.81 13.50 -3.34
CA LEU A 41 4.77 13.50 -4.46
C LEU A 41 4.45 14.52 -5.56
N TYR A 42 3.17 14.86 -5.79
CA TYR A 42 2.75 15.85 -6.80
C TYR A 42 2.53 17.27 -6.24
N SER A 43 2.63 17.47 -4.93
CA SER A 43 2.43 18.80 -4.31
C SER A 43 3.68 19.70 -4.31
N VAL A 44 4.83 19.16 -4.70
CA VAL A 44 6.12 19.88 -4.77
C VAL A 44 6.59 20.08 -6.23
N GLY A 45 5.69 19.91 -7.20
CA GLY A 45 5.93 20.18 -8.62
C GLY A 45 5.40 21.54 -9.04
#